data_AF-A0A2P5MVP7-F1
#
_entry.id   AF-A0A2P5MVP7-F1
#
_cell.length_a   1.000
_cell.length_b   1.000
_cell.length_c   1.000
_cell.angle_alpha   90.00
_cell.angle_beta   90.00
_cell.angle_gamma   90.00
#
_symmetry.space_group_name_H-M   'P 1'
#
loop_
_entity.id
_entity.type
_entity.pdbx_description
1 polymer ?
#
loop_
_entity_poly.entity_id
_entity_poly.type
_entity_poly.pdbx_seq_one_letter_code
_entity_poly.pdbx_strand_id
1 'polypeptide(L)'
;MVNDTDISPKLAYSYERFALAKAFFFRKWCELASERKINPPDDLSGACKYGSLFVNLVFGGSICGHYEHQYNVIDGRIVDLSHDALDVGRISAPYLHEPDFFAIPEKQAASAACLLRVEPWAAQFLLELEVIEQAKH
;
A
#
# COMPACT_ATOMS: atom_id res chain seq x y z
N MET A 1 -15.21 -0.18 -25.74
CA MET A 1 -13.93 -0.90 -25.66
C MET A 1 -13.31 -0.49 -24.34
N VAL A 2 -13.48 -1.31 -23.31
CA VAL A 2 -12.84 -1.05 -22.01
C VAL A 2 -11.43 -1.60 -22.17
N ASN A 3 -10.41 -0.74 -22.06
CA ASN A 3 -9.05 -1.22 -21.92
C ASN A 3 -8.95 -1.88 -20.55
N ASP A 4 -9.11 -3.20 -20.54
CA ASP A 4 -8.67 -4.07 -19.45
C ASP A 4 -7.15 -3.91 -19.37
N THR A 5 -6.72 -2.89 -18.64
CA THR A 5 -5.38 -2.93 -18.04
C THR A 5 -5.47 -4.07 -17.06
N ASP A 6 -4.88 -5.20 -17.45
CA ASP A 6 -4.75 -6.40 -16.64
C ASP A 6 -4.08 -6.02 -15.30
N ILE A 7 -4.89 -5.71 -14.28
CA ILE A 7 -4.44 -5.53 -12.90
C ILE A 7 -4.35 -6.93 -12.26
N SER A 8 -3.73 -7.87 -12.97
CA SER A 8 -3.28 -9.11 -12.36
C SER A 8 -2.17 -8.79 -11.36
N PRO A 9 -2.16 -9.44 -10.18
CA PRO A 9 -1.05 -9.32 -9.24
C PRO A 9 0.26 -9.58 -9.96
N LYS A 10 1.18 -8.61 -9.89
CA LYS A 10 2.45 -8.68 -10.62
C LYS A 10 3.48 -9.54 -9.92
N LEU A 11 3.28 -9.83 -8.63
CA LEU A 11 4.27 -10.50 -7.81
C LEU A 11 3.63 -11.40 -6.75
N ALA A 12 4.12 -12.63 -6.66
CA ALA A 12 3.74 -13.52 -5.56
C ALA A 12 4.24 -12.97 -4.22
N TYR A 13 3.34 -12.89 -3.24
CA TYR A 13 3.66 -12.44 -1.88
C TYR A 13 4.67 -13.37 -1.20
N SER A 14 5.67 -12.78 -0.56
CA SER A 14 6.59 -13.44 0.38
C SER A 14 7.03 -12.44 1.44
N TYR A 15 7.50 -12.92 2.59
CA TYR A 15 8.01 -12.03 3.66
C TYR A 15 9.21 -11.20 3.20
N GLU A 16 10.10 -11.76 2.38
CA GLU A 16 11.26 -11.04 1.84
C GLU A 16 10.82 -9.89 0.93
N ARG A 17 9.91 -10.16 -0.01
CA ARG A 17 9.38 -9.14 -0.92
C ARG A 17 8.55 -8.10 -0.18
N PHE A 18 7.81 -8.51 0.85
CA PHE A 18 7.10 -7.59 1.73
C PHE A 18 8.06 -6.64 2.47
N ALA A 19 9.18 -7.16 2.99
CA ALA A 19 10.19 -6.33 3.65
C ALA A 19 10.81 -5.31 2.68
N LEU A 20 11.13 -5.73 1.45
CA LEU A 20 11.63 -4.84 0.39
C LEU A 20 10.59 -3.79 0.01
N ALA A 21 9.33 -4.19 -0.17
CA ALA A 21 8.20 -3.31 -0.45
C ALA A 21 8.02 -2.27 0.66
N LYS A 22 8.11 -2.67 1.93
CA LYS A 22 8.00 -1.77 3.09
C LYS A 22 9.11 -0.75 3.13
N ALA A 23 10.36 -1.18 2.93
CA ALA A 23 11.51 -0.27 2.89
C ALA A 23 11.39 0.73 1.72
N PHE A 24 11.03 0.24 0.53
CA PHE A 24 10.78 1.10 -0.64
C PHE A 24 9.68 2.12 -0.35
N PHE A 25 8.55 1.66 0.18
CA PHE A 25 7.38 2.48 0.42
C PHE A 25 7.64 3.57 1.48
N PHE A 26 8.40 3.26 2.53
CA PHE A 26 8.82 4.27 3.51
C PHE A 26 9.69 5.36 2.89
N ARG A 27 10.62 5.03 1.99
CA ARG A 27 11.39 6.05 1.25
C ARG A 27 10.47 6.97 0.46
N LYS A 28 9.47 6.41 -0.25
CA LYS A 28 8.47 7.19 -0.99
C LYS A 28 7.58 8.05 -0.08
N TRP A 29 7.27 7.56 1.10
CA TRP A 29 6.53 8.32 2.11
C TRP A 29 7.32 9.55 2.59
N CYS A 30 8.62 9.38 2.84
CA CYS A 30 9.53 10.48 3.16
C CYS A 30 9.71 11.47 1.99
N GLU A 31 9.82 10.98 0.75
CA GLU A 31 9.85 11.83 -0.45
C GLU A 31 8.58 12.71 -0.53
N LEU A 32 7.40 12.12 -0.32
CA LEU A 32 6.12 12.85 -0.33
C LEU A 32 6.05 13.92 0.78
N ALA A 33 6.57 13.63 1.97
CA ALA A 33 6.65 14.60 3.05
C ALA A 33 7.55 15.80 2.65
N SER A 34 8.69 15.52 2.03
CA SER A 34 9.60 16.54 1.50
C SER A 34 8.94 17.40 0.42
N GLU A 35 8.24 16.80 -0.54
CA GLU A 35 7.45 17.53 -1.56
C GLU A 35 6.43 18.49 -0.93
N ARG A 36 5.81 18.07 0.16
CA ARG A 36 4.83 18.86 0.93
C ARG A 36 5.46 19.87 1.88
N LYS A 37 6.81 19.93 1.94
CA LYS A 37 7.58 20.81 2.83
C LYS A 37 7.23 20.61 4.31
N ILE A 38 6.97 19.37 4.69
CA ILE A 38 6.78 18.97 6.09
C ILE A 38 7.95 18.11 6.56
N ASN A 39 8.09 17.94 7.87
CA ASN A 39 9.13 17.09 8.44
C ASN A 39 9.00 15.64 7.92
N PRO A 40 10.13 14.95 7.69
CA PRO A 40 10.09 13.54 7.35
C PRO A 40 9.41 12.75 8.48
N PRO A 41 8.52 11.80 8.16
CA PRO A 41 7.84 11.00 9.17
C PRO A 41 8.81 9.98 9.79
N ASP A 42 8.63 9.71 11.08
CA ASP A 42 9.45 8.72 11.81
C ASP A 42 9.01 7.27 11.51
N ASP A 43 7.77 7.07 11.04
CA ASP A 43 7.17 5.79 10.69
C ASP A 43 6.15 5.92 9.54
N LEU A 44 5.32 4.89 9.35
CA LEU A 44 4.27 4.87 8.32
C LEU A 44 2.91 5.40 8.82
N SER A 45 2.89 6.22 9.86
CA SER A 45 1.65 6.85 10.34
C SER A 45 0.98 7.65 9.23
N GLY A 46 -0.34 7.50 9.12
CA GLY A 46 -1.18 8.11 8.08
C GLY A 46 -1.02 7.52 6.68
N ALA A 47 -0.19 6.49 6.50
CA ALA A 47 0.11 5.94 5.18
C ALA A 47 -0.82 4.80 4.75
N CYS A 48 -1.69 4.28 5.62
CA CYS A 48 -2.49 3.07 5.41
C CYS A 48 -3.24 3.03 4.06
N LYS A 49 -3.86 4.14 3.65
CA LYS A 49 -4.56 4.25 2.36
C LYS A 49 -3.60 4.12 1.17
N TYR A 50 -2.45 4.79 1.21
CA TYR A 50 -1.44 4.68 0.15
C TYR A 50 -0.80 3.29 0.14
N GLY A 51 -0.50 2.76 1.33
CA GLY A 51 0.16 1.47 1.51
C GLY A 51 -0.68 0.32 1.00
N SER A 52 -1.99 0.34 1.28
CA SER A 52 -2.87 -0.74 0.83
C SER A 52 -3.17 -0.72 -0.66
N LEU A 53 -3.24 0.47 -1.28
CA LEU A 53 -3.26 0.59 -2.74
C LEU A 53 -1.96 0.07 -3.36
N PHE A 54 -0.82 0.38 -2.76
CA PHE A 54 0.49 -0.06 -3.23
C PHE A 54 0.62 -1.59 -3.16
N VAL A 55 0.27 -2.17 -2.01
CA VAL A 55 0.25 -3.63 -1.83
C VAL A 55 -0.70 -4.29 -2.82
N ASN A 56 -1.86 -3.70 -3.08
CA ASN A 56 -2.81 -4.24 -4.05
C ASN A 56 -2.23 -4.26 -5.48
N LEU A 57 -1.56 -3.19 -5.91
CA LEU A 57 -0.93 -3.13 -7.22
C LEU A 57 0.27 -4.09 -7.38
N VAL A 58 1.03 -4.32 -6.30
CA VAL A 58 2.24 -5.15 -6.33
C VAL A 58 1.90 -6.63 -6.16
N PHE A 59 1.14 -6.96 -5.13
CA PHE A 59 0.89 -8.33 -4.68
C PHE A 59 -0.56 -8.80 -4.89
N GLY A 60 -1.48 -7.91 -5.26
CA GLY A 60 -2.91 -8.21 -5.41
C GLY A 60 -3.67 -8.30 -4.09
N GLY A 61 -4.59 -9.26 -4.03
CA GLY A 61 -5.51 -9.46 -2.91
C GLY A 61 -6.65 -8.45 -2.87
N SER A 62 -7.36 -8.43 -1.75
CA SER A 62 -8.49 -7.52 -1.51
C SER A 62 -8.10 -6.43 -0.53
N ILE A 63 -8.56 -5.20 -0.76
CA ILE A 63 -8.42 -4.12 0.20
C ILE A 63 -9.58 -4.24 1.21
N CYS A 64 -9.24 -4.26 2.49
CA CYS A 64 -10.16 -4.31 3.62
C CYS A 64 -9.89 -3.13 4.57
N GLY A 65 -10.79 -2.93 5.53
CA GLY A 65 -10.69 -1.85 6.49
C GLY A 65 -12.02 -1.18 6.82
N HIS A 66 -11.88 -0.05 7.51
CA HIS A 66 -12.95 0.81 8.04
C HIS A 66 -12.45 2.27 8.06
N TYR A 67 -13.19 3.18 8.71
CA TYR A 67 -12.88 4.61 8.67
C TYR A 67 -11.51 5.01 9.26
N GLU A 68 -10.95 4.23 10.19
CA GLU A 68 -9.64 4.55 10.81
C GLU A 68 -8.48 3.88 10.08
N HIS A 69 -8.69 2.68 9.51
CA HIS A 69 -7.59 1.89 8.94
C HIS A 69 -7.96 1.16 7.65
N GLN A 70 -6.96 1.00 6.78
CA GLN A 70 -7.07 0.29 5.50
C GLN A 70 -5.85 -0.62 5.29
N TYR A 71 -6.09 -1.89 4.96
CA TYR A 71 -5.08 -2.94 4.81
C TYR A 71 -5.46 -3.90 3.67
N ASN A 72 -4.64 -4.93 3.42
CA ASN A 72 -4.92 -5.95 2.40
C ASN A 72 -5.12 -7.33 3.01
N VAL A 73 -5.88 -8.16 2.31
CA VAL A 73 -5.96 -9.60 2.54
C VAL A 73 -5.48 -10.33 1.27
N ILE A 74 -4.44 -11.16 1.41
CA ILE A 74 -3.87 -11.97 0.33
C ILE A 74 -3.89 -13.43 0.79
N ASP A 75 -4.61 -14.30 0.09
CA ASP A 75 -4.78 -15.71 0.45
C ASP A 75 -5.17 -15.93 1.92
N GLY A 76 -6.10 -15.10 2.42
CA GLY A 76 -6.57 -15.13 3.81
C GLY A 76 -5.61 -14.51 4.84
N ARG A 77 -4.46 -13.97 4.42
CA ARG A 77 -3.48 -13.32 5.30
C ARG A 77 -3.64 -11.82 5.30
N ILE A 78 -3.60 -11.22 6.48
CA ILE A 78 -3.50 -9.76 6.63
C ILE A 78 -2.12 -9.31 6.17
N VAL A 79 -2.08 -8.37 5.24
CA VAL A 79 -0.88 -7.72 4.73
C VAL A 79 -1.05 -6.21 4.88
N ASP A 80 -0.24 -5.61 5.75
CA ASP A 80 -0.33 -4.21 6.11
C ASP A 80 1.08 -3.64 6.30
N LEU A 81 1.46 -2.69 5.44
CA LEU A 81 2.76 -2.01 5.54
C LEU A 81 2.88 -1.17 6.80
N SER A 82 1.77 -0.63 7.29
CA SER A 82 1.68 0.27 8.45
C SER A 82 1.37 -0.47 9.77
N HIS A 83 1.44 -1.80 9.81
CA HIS A 83 1.05 -2.60 10.99
C HIS A 83 1.78 -2.25 12.31
N ASP A 84 2.93 -1.60 12.23
CA ASP A 84 3.81 -1.18 13.32
C ASP A 84 3.91 0.35 13.45
N ALA A 85 3.12 1.09 12.68
CA ALA A 85 3.00 2.53 12.82
C ALA A 85 2.31 2.88 14.14
N LEU A 86 2.74 3.98 14.76
CA LEU A 86 2.26 4.42 16.07
C LEU A 86 0.76 4.70 16.08
N ASP A 87 0.20 5.23 15.00
CA ASP A 87 -1.23 5.49 14.88
C ASP A 87 -2.06 4.20 14.79
N VAL A 88 -1.63 3.22 13.99
CA VAL A 88 -2.28 1.91 13.87
C VAL A 88 -2.27 1.18 15.21
N GLY A 89 -1.16 1.24 15.96
CA GLY A 89 -1.06 0.65 17.30
C GLY A 89 -1.99 1.26 18.35
N ARG A 90 -2.62 2.42 18.08
CA ARG A 90 -3.60 3.07 18.96
C ARG A 90 -5.05 2.74 18.60
N ILE A 91 -5.29 2.08 17.48
CA ILE A 91 -6.62 1.69 17.03
C ILE A 91 -7.05 0.44 17.82
N SER A 92 -8.28 0.42 18.34
CA SER A 92 -8.76 -0.70 19.16
C SER A 92 -9.03 -1.96 18.34
N ALA A 93 -9.51 -1.81 17.10
CA ALA A 93 -9.84 -2.91 16.20
C ALA A 93 -9.30 -2.66 14.78
N PRO A 94 -7.97 -2.56 14.58
CA PRO A 94 -7.37 -2.11 13.32
C PRO A 94 -7.72 -2.99 12.12
N TYR A 95 -8.03 -4.27 12.34
CA TYR A 95 -8.35 -5.22 11.29
C TYR A 95 -9.84 -5.58 11.23
N LEU A 96 -10.70 -4.70 11.75
CA LEU A 96 -12.13 -4.75 11.45
C LEU A 96 -12.34 -4.41 9.97
N HIS A 97 -13.22 -5.14 9.30
CA HIS A 97 -13.62 -4.83 7.93
C HIS A 97 -15.11 -4.45 7.89
N GLU A 98 -15.38 -3.26 7.37
CA GLU A 98 -16.72 -2.75 7.09
C GLU A 98 -16.88 -2.64 5.57
N PRO A 99 -17.54 -3.59 4.88
CA PRO A 99 -17.62 -3.61 3.42
C PRO A 99 -18.23 -2.33 2.83
N ASP A 100 -19.25 -1.80 3.48
CA ASP A 100 -19.98 -0.61 3.02
C ASP A 100 -19.10 0.66 3.04
N PHE A 101 -18.02 0.67 3.82
CA PHE A 101 -17.08 1.80 3.87
C PHE A 101 -16.48 2.12 2.49
N PHE A 102 -16.20 1.09 1.68
CA PHE A 102 -15.60 1.26 0.35
C PHE A 102 -16.63 1.62 -0.73
N ALA A 103 -17.92 1.50 -0.43
CA ALA A 103 -19.00 1.93 -1.31
C ALA A 103 -19.26 3.45 -1.24
N ILE A 104 -18.70 4.14 -0.24
CA ILE A 104 -18.87 5.59 -0.04
C ILE A 104 -18.17 6.36 -1.18
N PRO A 105 -18.86 7.23 -1.95
CA PRO A 105 -18.27 7.95 -3.08
C PRO A 105 -17.04 8.79 -2.73
N GLU A 106 -17.06 9.48 -1.59
CA GLU A 106 -15.93 10.28 -1.10
C GLU A 106 -14.71 9.41 -0.82
N LYS A 107 -14.93 8.19 -0.32
CA LYS A 107 -13.87 7.21 -0.09
C LYS A 107 -13.27 6.72 -1.40
N GLN A 108 -14.10 6.46 -2.41
CA GLN A 108 -13.64 6.08 -3.74
C GLN A 108 -12.83 7.20 -4.40
N ALA A 109 -13.34 8.43 -4.35
CA ALA A 109 -12.63 9.61 -4.88
C ALA A 109 -11.29 9.83 -4.18
N ALA A 110 -11.25 9.71 -2.85
CA ALA A 110 -10.00 9.83 -2.08
C ALA A 110 -9.00 8.71 -2.41
N SER A 111 -9.48 7.51 -2.72
CA SER A 111 -8.63 6.37 -3.12
C SER A 111 -8.09 6.57 -4.53
N ALA A 112 -8.92 7.01 -5.48
CA ALA A 112 -8.51 7.35 -6.84
C ALA A 112 -7.45 8.47 -6.86
N ALA A 113 -7.60 9.50 -6.02
CA ALA A 113 -6.61 10.56 -5.91
C ALA A 113 -5.25 10.05 -5.38
N CYS A 114 -5.25 9.09 -4.46
CA CYS A 114 -4.01 8.47 -3.99
C CYS A 114 -3.40 7.55 -5.06
N LEU A 115 -4.23 6.84 -5.83
CA LEU A 115 -3.81 5.90 -6.86
C LEU A 115 -2.91 6.56 -7.91
N LEU A 116 -3.22 7.80 -8.32
CA LEU A 116 -2.40 8.59 -9.26
C LEU A 116 -0.93 8.74 -8.84
N ARG A 117 -0.65 8.69 -7.53
CA ARG A 117 0.70 8.72 -6.99
C ARG A 117 1.28 7.32 -6.83
N VAL A 118 0.46 6.38 -6.37
CA VAL A 118 0.89 5.04 -5.99
C VAL A 118 1.20 4.16 -7.20
N GLU A 119 0.54 4.36 -8.34
CA GLU A 119 0.80 3.61 -9.57
C GLU A 119 2.26 3.73 -10.05
N PRO A 120 2.83 4.95 -10.22
CA PRO A 120 4.25 5.10 -10.51
C PRO A 120 5.18 4.47 -9.47
N TRP A 121 4.81 4.54 -8.19
CA TRP A 121 5.60 3.93 -7.12
C TRP A 121 5.64 2.41 -7.24
N ALA A 122 4.49 1.76 -7.50
CA ALA A 122 4.41 0.33 -7.71
C ALA A 122 5.23 -0.11 -8.94
N ALA A 123 5.14 0.63 -10.05
CA ALA A 123 5.94 0.37 -11.24
C ALA A 123 7.44 0.49 -10.96
N GLN A 124 7.88 1.54 -10.24
CA GLN A 124 9.27 1.72 -9.85
C GLN A 124 9.76 0.59 -8.94
N PHE A 125 8.96 0.18 -7.95
CA PHE A 125 9.33 -0.91 -7.04
C PHE A 125 9.59 -2.22 -7.79
N LEU A 126 8.74 -2.58 -8.76
CA LEU A 126 8.90 -3.80 -9.53
C LEU A 126 10.18 -3.81 -10.36
N LEU A 127 10.56 -2.66 -10.94
CA LEU A 127 11.84 -2.50 -11.64
C LEU A 127 13.04 -2.62 -10.69
N GLU A 128 12.99 -1.97 -9.52
CA GLU A 128 14.05 -2.08 -8.51
C GLU A 128 14.21 -3.52 -8.01
N LEU A 129 13.10 -4.24 -7.83
CA LEU A 129 13.11 -5.63 -7.40
C LEU A 129 13.73 -6.55 -8.46
N GLU A 130 13.40 -6.36 -9.74
CA GLU A 130 13.98 -7.14 -10.83
C GLU A 130 15.51 -7.00 -10.85
N VAL A 131 16.03 -5.79 -10.67
CA VAL A 131 17.48 -5.54 -10.57
C VAL A 131 18.10 -6.26 -9.37
N ILE A 132 17.43 -6.23 -8.21
CA ILE A 132 17.89 -6.92 -6.99
C ILE A 132 17.90 -8.44 -7.20
N GLU A 133 16.87 -9.01 -7.83
CA GLU A 133 16.78 -10.44 -8.09
C GLU A 133 17.83 -10.89 -9.13
N GLN A 134 18.09 -10.10 -10.16
CA GLN A 134 19.16 -10.36 -11.13
C GLN A 134 20.56 -10.32 -10.50
N ALA A 135 20.82 -9.41 -9.56
CA ALA A 135 22.11 -9.29 -8.89
C ALA A 135 22.45 -10.44 -7.92
N LYS A 136 21.48 -11.32 -7.61
CA LYS A 136 21.68 -12.51 -6.77
C LYS A 136 22.11 -13.74 -7.57
N HIS A 137 22.06 -13.67 -8.90
CA HIS A 137 22.43 -14.73 -9.84
C HIS A 137 23.77 -14.45 -10.53
#